data_AF-A0A166N855-F1
#
_entry.id   AF-A0A166N855-F1
#
_cell.length_a   1.000
_cell.length_b   1.000
_cell.length_c   1.000
_cell.angle_alpha   90.00
_cell.angle_beta   90.00
_cell.angle_gamma   90.00
#
_symmetry.space_group_name_H-M   'P 1'
#
loop_
_entity.id
_entity.type
_entity.pdbx_description
1 polymer ?
#
loop_
_entity_poly.entity_id
_entity_poly.type
_entity_poly.pdbx_seq_one_letter_code
_entity_poly.pdbx_strand_id
1 'polypeptide(L)'
;MPHSRKPSGDDMWITDDESEPALPSASSHVAAGHNQQHPAFLALKGLRDLVTKCDEMKRVPKWWTQVSPDMWVHLDELEQQLLSLAAHQATAGAPAGLSSALADLKAQNAQVIDAIAQLAPATRVPRDSIVPSASGPQFRTPSFSLAVSLAAVPRDAPLLSLPPADIKAAIGTALRSSKVPALNSLVIHSVRLNRGKLFVHVTSDDHMALLSRFAEEWLPALGRGVKLASRKVVLQVDLVSTRFDPGSASALDALHLSNPTTIVSRDQLESVHWLHQSKAGKASRSSLALTVKDFDTARKIVYDGLCVLGEYCPANLLPPTVHQCYRCQGFGHESTQCLKQHPPRPLSCGRCASHDHSTGSCACPARPACMDKRKCTHITFCCANCRGPHKAFDSCCPVKTAAIERAISTSSYTALWKELTHKSP
;
A
#
# COMPACT_ATOMS: atom_id res chain seq x y z
N MET A 1 -39.41 44.59 -49.00
CA MET A 1 -38.57 45.61 -49.66
C MET A 1 -37.72 46.28 -48.59
N PRO A 2 -36.42 46.50 -48.82
CA PRO A 2 -35.48 45.76 -49.68
C PRO A 2 -34.16 45.44 -48.90
N HIS A 3 -33.11 44.76 -49.35
CA HIS A 3 -32.69 43.98 -50.53
C HIS A 3 -31.45 43.15 -50.04
N SER A 4 -31.39 41.83 -50.18
CA SER A 4 -30.72 41.08 -51.27
C SER A 4 -29.41 41.67 -51.81
N ARG A 5 -28.28 40.93 -51.65
CA ARG A 5 -27.55 40.25 -52.76
C ARG A 5 -26.18 39.67 -52.31
N LYS A 6 -26.05 38.35 -52.42
CA LYS A 6 -24.83 37.62 -52.87
C LYS A 6 -24.74 37.74 -54.42
N PRO A 7 -23.86 37.00 -55.15
CA PRO A 7 -22.39 36.83 -55.13
C PRO A 7 -21.78 36.92 -56.58
N SER A 8 -20.46 36.77 -56.75
CA SER A 8 -19.77 36.14 -57.92
C SER A 8 -18.25 36.24 -57.69
N GLY A 9 -17.41 35.21 -57.84
CA GLY A 9 -17.11 34.45 -59.07
C GLY A 9 -16.16 35.30 -59.94
N ASP A 10 -15.01 34.87 -60.47
CA ASP A 10 -14.36 33.58 -60.69
C ASP A 10 -12.89 33.88 -61.12
N ASP A 11 -11.99 32.87 -61.02
CA ASP A 11 -10.89 32.52 -61.97
C ASP A 11 -9.81 33.59 -62.34
N MET A 12 -8.54 33.33 -62.70
CA MET A 12 -7.84 32.18 -63.27
C MET A 12 -6.31 32.52 -63.35
N TRP A 13 -5.43 31.64 -62.85
CA TRP A 13 -4.22 31.06 -63.49
C TRP A 13 -2.87 31.81 -63.79
N ILE A 14 -1.80 30.97 -63.81
CA ILE A 14 -0.48 31.03 -64.52
C ILE A 14 0.64 31.80 -63.77
N THR A 15 1.89 31.34 -63.51
CA THR A 15 2.75 30.19 -63.89
C THR A 15 3.90 30.01 -62.90
N ASP A 16 4.49 28.80 -62.94
CA ASP A 16 5.81 28.39 -62.45
C ASP A 16 6.98 29.30 -62.88
N ASP A 17 8.00 29.40 -62.03
CA ASP A 17 9.40 29.45 -62.47
C ASP A 17 10.31 28.75 -61.44
N GLU A 18 11.16 27.87 -61.96
CA GLU A 18 12.10 27.02 -61.24
C GLU A 18 13.33 27.80 -60.77
N SER A 19 13.89 27.43 -59.62
CA SER A 19 15.36 27.38 -59.38
C SER A 19 15.65 26.77 -58.01
N GLU A 20 16.09 25.51 -57.98
CA GLU A 20 16.84 24.94 -56.85
C GLU A 20 18.13 25.75 -56.61
N PRO A 21 18.60 25.81 -55.35
CA PRO A 21 19.92 25.23 -55.14
C PRO A 21 20.08 24.43 -53.84
N ALA A 22 20.73 23.27 -54.02
CA ALA A 22 21.74 22.66 -53.15
C ALA A 22 21.39 22.27 -51.71
N LEU A 23 21.27 20.95 -51.51
CA LEU A 23 21.45 20.24 -50.25
C LEU A 23 22.74 20.66 -49.52
N PRO A 24 22.69 21.06 -48.23
CA PRO A 24 23.84 21.00 -47.35
C PRO A 24 23.91 19.62 -46.69
N SER A 25 25.06 19.00 -46.87
CA SER A 25 25.52 17.73 -46.32
C SER A 25 25.09 17.46 -44.88
N ALA A 26 24.42 16.33 -44.70
CA ALA A 26 24.23 15.67 -43.42
C ALA A 26 25.59 15.25 -42.86
N SER A 27 26.08 15.94 -41.82
CA SER A 27 26.93 15.41 -40.73
C SER A 27 27.52 16.57 -39.92
N SER A 28 26.82 17.02 -38.87
CA SER A 28 27.43 17.67 -37.69
C SER A 28 26.44 18.15 -36.62
N HIS A 29 25.13 18.25 -36.90
CA HIS A 29 24.17 18.80 -35.93
C HIS A 29 23.33 17.80 -35.12
N VAL A 30 23.50 16.48 -35.30
CA VAL A 30 22.58 15.50 -34.68
C VAL A 30 22.98 15.08 -33.25
N ALA A 31 24.23 15.29 -32.82
CA ALA A 31 24.71 14.80 -31.52
C ALA A 31 24.32 15.67 -30.30
N ALA A 32 24.06 16.97 -30.47
CA ALA A 32 23.75 17.87 -29.35
C ALA A 32 22.27 17.85 -28.94
N GLY A 33 21.36 17.54 -29.87
CA GLY A 33 19.91 17.58 -29.62
C GLY A 33 19.35 16.35 -28.90
N HIS A 34 20.01 15.18 -29.01
CA HIS A 34 19.47 13.92 -28.47
C HIS A 34 19.62 13.77 -26.94
N ASN A 35 20.47 14.57 -26.30
CA ASN A 35 20.75 14.41 -24.87
C ASN A 35 19.75 15.13 -23.95
N GLN A 36 19.11 16.20 -24.43
CA GLN A 36 18.11 16.94 -23.64
C GLN A 36 16.76 16.22 -23.51
N GLN A 37 16.51 15.18 -24.32
CA GLN A 37 15.32 14.34 -24.22
C GLN A 37 15.55 13.07 -23.38
N HIS A 38 16.76 12.86 -22.86
CA HIS A 38 17.04 11.71 -22.02
C HIS A 38 16.22 11.81 -20.71
N PRO A 39 15.57 10.73 -20.24
CA PRO A 39 14.66 10.76 -19.08
C PRO A 39 15.25 11.39 -17.82
N ALA A 40 16.56 11.24 -17.61
CA ALA A 40 17.26 11.83 -16.46
C ALA A 40 17.35 13.37 -16.52
N PHE A 41 17.59 13.95 -17.71
CA PHE A 41 17.62 15.41 -17.89
C PHE A 41 16.21 16.01 -17.78
N LEU A 42 15.18 15.30 -18.26
CA LEU A 42 13.78 15.70 -18.09
C LEU A 42 13.33 15.66 -16.61
N ALA A 43 13.77 14.65 -15.86
CA ALA A 43 13.52 14.56 -14.42
C ALA A 43 14.21 15.68 -13.64
N LEU A 44 15.48 15.99 -13.97
CA LEU A 44 16.22 17.08 -13.36
C LEU A 44 15.55 18.44 -13.63
N LYS A 45 15.10 18.66 -14.87
CA LYS A 45 14.33 19.86 -15.24
C LYS A 45 13.05 19.97 -14.41
N GLY A 46 12.29 18.89 -14.27
CA GLY A 46 11.08 18.86 -13.44
C GLY A 46 11.34 19.16 -11.96
N LEU A 47 12.47 18.71 -11.41
CA LEU A 47 12.87 19.02 -10.04
C LEU A 47 13.23 20.51 -9.88
N ARG A 48 13.97 21.10 -10.83
CA ARG A 48 14.27 22.54 -10.82
C ARG A 48 13.00 23.38 -10.92
N ASP A 49 12.09 23.05 -11.83
CA ASP A 49 10.82 23.75 -11.98
C ASP A 49 9.99 23.71 -10.67
N LEU A 50 10.04 22.59 -9.94
CA LEU A 50 9.38 22.44 -8.65
C LEU A 50 10.03 23.33 -7.57
N VAL A 51 11.37 23.36 -7.49
CA VAL A 51 12.09 24.19 -6.52
C VAL A 51 11.85 25.68 -6.80
N THR A 52 11.93 26.13 -8.05
CA THR A 52 11.60 27.50 -8.47
C THR A 52 10.18 27.88 -8.07
N LYS A 53 9.21 27.01 -8.35
CA LYS A 53 7.81 27.26 -7.99
C LYS A 53 7.60 27.34 -6.48
N CYS A 54 8.37 26.59 -5.71
CA CYS A 54 8.36 26.68 -4.26
C CYS A 54 9.00 27.97 -3.75
N ASP A 55 10.09 28.43 -4.34
CA ASP A 55 10.74 29.71 -4.01
C ASP A 55 9.86 30.93 -4.35
N GLU A 56 9.04 30.84 -5.41
CA GLU A 56 8.11 31.89 -5.84
C GLU A 56 6.83 31.99 -4.99
N MET A 57 6.59 31.05 -4.06
CA MET A 57 5.39 31.09 -3.22
C MET A 57 5.41 32.27 -2.24
N LYS A 58 4.32 33.05 -2.21
CA LYS A 58 4.14 34.19 -1.28
C LYS A 58 4.30 33.85 0.21
N ARG A 59 4.22 32.56 0.58
CA ARG A 59 4.43 32.05 1.94
C ARG A 59 5.17 30.71 1.88
N VAL A 60 6.49 30.76 2.04
CA VAL A 60 7.33 29.57 2.24
C VAL A 60 7.54 29.29 3.74
N PRO A 61 7.49 28.03 4.18
CA PRO A 61 7.87 27.65 5.55
C PRO A 61 9.34 28.04 5.85
N LYS A 62 9.66 28.39 7.11
CA LYS A 62 11.03 28.78 7.51
C LYS A 62 12.10 27.71 7.25
N TRP A 63 11.72 26.43 7.26
CA TRP A 63 12.66 25.35 6.95
C TRP A 63 13.02 25.35 5.45
N TRP A 64 12.12 25.79 4.57
CA TRP A 64 12.38 25.85 3.13
C TRP A 64 13.46 26.89 2.80
N THR A 65 13.41 28.06 3.45
CA THR A 65 14.44 29.10 3.29
C THR A 65 15.82 28.67 3.80
N GLN A 66 15.89 27.65 4.66
CA GLN A 66 17.15 27.09 5.14
C GLN A 66 17.71 26.00 4.19
N VAL A 67 16.83 25.29 3.48
CA VAL A 67 17.19 24.12 2.66
C VAL A 67 17.31 24.46 1.16
N SER A 68 16.59 25.48 0.68
CA SER A 68 16.59 25.87 -0.74
C SER A 68 18.00 26.11 -1.31
N PRO A 69 18.92 26.84 -0.63
CA PRO A 69 20.28 27.04 -1.14
C PRO A 69 21.06 25.73 -1.36
N ASP A 70 21.04 24.82 -0.39
CA ASP A 70 21.72 23.53 -0.48
C ASP A 70 21.11 22.64 -1.57
N MET A 71 19.79 22.73 -1.76
CA MET A 71 19.09 21.98 -2.78
C MET A 71 19.45 22.44 -4.20
N TRP A 72 19.65 23.74 -4.42
CA TRP A 72 20.16 24.26 -5.69
C TRP A 72 21.59 23.76 -5.98
N VAL A 73 22.47 23.75 -4.97
CA VAL A 73 23.84 23.20 -5.10
C VAL A 73 23.81 21.73 -5.53
N HIS A 74 22.95 20.92 -4.91
CA HIS A 74 22.83 19.51 -5.28
C HIS A 74 22.23 19.31 -6.69
N LEU A 75 21.30 20.16 -7.13
CA LEU A 75 20.75 20.09 -8.49
C LEU A 75 21.81 20.44 -9.54
N ASP A 76 22.68 21.41 -9.25
CA ASP A 76 23.80 21.79 -10.12
C ASP A 76 24.84 20.66 -10.19
N GLU A 77 25.15 20.03 -9.06
CA GLU A 77 26.08 18.89 -9.00
C GLU A 77 25.54 17.69 -9.79
N LEU A 78 24.23 17.42 -9.70
CA LEU A 78 23.57 16.34 -10.45
C LEU A 78 23.56 16.63 -11.96
N GLU A 79 23.40 17.88 -12.36
CA GLU A 79 23.52 18.29 -13.76
C GLU A 79 24.93 18.06 -14.30
N GLN A 80 25.95 18.46 -13.55
CA GLN A 80 27.35 18.26 -13.94
C GLN A 80 27.70 16.77 -14.04
N GLN A 81 27.20 15.94 -13.13
CA GLN A 81 27.37 14.50 -13.20
C GLN A 81 26.71 13.90 -14.45
N LEU A 82 25.48 14.33 -14.77
CA LEU A 82 24.78 13.86 -15.98
C LEU A 82 25.49 14.30 -17.27
N LEU A 83 25.98 15.53 -17.33
CA LEU A 83 26.77 16.02 -18.47
C LEU A 83 28.09 15.26 -18.61
N SER A 84 28.75 14.93 -17.50
CA SER A 84 29.97 14.14 -17.52
C SER A 84 29.71 12.72 -18.05
N LEU A 85 28.65 12.04 -17.57
CA LEU A 85 28.27 10.70 -18.01
C LEU A 85 27.88 10.65 -19.49
N ALA A 86 27.16 11.67 -19.95
CA ALA A 86 26.85 11.88 -21.37
C ALA A 86 28.11 12.01 -22.23
N ALA A 87 29.11 12.77 -21.78
CA ALA A 87 30.38 12.93 -22.49
C ALA A 87 31.20 11.63 -22.53
N HIS A 88 31.15 10.82 -21.47
CA HIS A 88 31.80 9.50 -21.43
C HIS A 88 31.10 8.48 -22.35
N GLN A 89 29.77 8.54 -22.50
CA GLN A 89 29.02 7.69 -23.42
C GLN A 89 29.25 8.06 -24.90
N ALA A 90 29.51 9.33 -25.21
CA ALA A 90 29.81 9.77 -26.57
C ALA A 90 31.24 9.41 -27.03
N THR A 91 32.16 9.17 -26.09
CA THR A 91 33.58 8.89 -26.37
C THR A 91 33.94 7.40 -26.29
N ALA A 92 33.07 6.56 -25.70
CA ALA A 92 33.29 5.12 -25.59
C ALA A 92 32.39 4.34 -26.54
N GLY A 93 32.94 3.95 -27.71
CA GLY A 93 32.49 2.71 -28.34
C GLY A 93 32.71 1.56 -27.34
N ALA A 94 31.65 0.83 -26.99
CA ALA A 94 31.71 -0.27 -26.03
C ALA A 94 32.78 -1.32 -26.47
N PRO A 95 33.42 -2.09 -25.55
CA PRO A 95 32.82 -2.66 -24.34
C PRO A 95 33.74 -2.84 -23.09
N ALA A 96 33.19 -3.50 -22.05
CA ALA A 96 33.82 -4.13 -20.87
C ALA A 96 33.86 -3.39 -19.51
N GLY A 97 33.69 -2.06 -19.42
CA GLY A 97 33.78 -1.34 -18.14
C GLY A 97 32.50 -1.28 -17.28
N LEU A 98 31.32 -1.50 -17.88
CA LEU A 98 30.01 -1.24 -17.25
C LEU A 98 29.69 -2.16 -16.06
N SER A 99 30.23 -3.38 -16.03
CA SER A 99 30.01 -4.31 -14.91
C SER A 99 30.81 -3.90 -13.66
N SER A 100 32.04 -3.40 -13.84
CA SER A 100 32.87 -2.88 -12.76
C SER A 100 32.26 -1.61 -12.17
N ALA A 101 31.91 -0.65 -13.03
CA ALA A 101 31.31 0.60 -12.57
C ALA A 101 29.99 0.38 -11.80
N LEU A 102 29.17 -0.59 -12.21
CA LEU A 102 27.94 -0.96 -11.49
C LEU A 102 28.24 -1.65 -10.14
N ALA A 103 29.31 -2.44 -10.05
CA ALA A 103 29.75 -3.04 -8.80
C ALA A 103 30.29 -1.99 -7.82
N ASP A 104 31.07 -1.03 -8.32
CA ASP A 104 31.63 0.07 -7.54
C ASP A 104 30.52 1.00 -7.03
N LEU A 105 29.50 1.29 -7.85
CA LEU A 105 28.36 2.10 -7.46
C LEU A 105 27.47 1.40 -6.41
N LYS A 106 27.36 0.07 -6.46
CA LYS A 106 26.70 -0.72 -5.41
C LYS A 106 27.49 -0.71 -4.10
N ALA A 107 28.82 -0.79 -4.18
CA ALA A 107 29.68 -0.72 -3.00
C ALA A 107 29.63 0.67 -2.33
N GLN A 108 29.64 1.74 -3.12
CA GLN A 108 29.48 3.11 -2.62
C GLN A 108 28.10 3.32 -1.98
N ASN A 109 27.02 2.81 -2.58
CA ASN A 109 25.69 2.87 -1.98
C ASN A 109 25.61 2.10 -0.64
N ALA A 110 26.28 0.95 -0.52
CA ALA A 110 26.35 0.22 0.74
C ALA A 110 27.09 1.02 1.83
N GLN A 111 28.19 1.69 1.48
CA GLN A 111 28.94 2.55 2.41
C GLN A 111 28.13 3.77 2.86
N VAL A 112 27.34 4.39 1.97
CA VAL A 112 26.45 5.50 2.32
C VAL A 112 25.34 5.03 3.28
N ILE A 113 24.76 3.86 3.07
CA ILE A 113 23.76 3.27 3.98
C ILE A 113 24.37 3.02 5.37
N ASP A 114 25.59 2.49 5.44
CA ASP A 114 26.29 2.26 6.70
C ASP A 114 26.67 3.57 7.42
N ALA A 115 27.09 4.59 6.67
CA ALA A 115 27.36 5.92 7.22
C ALA A 115 26.08 6.57 7.79
N ILE A 116 24.94 6.43 7.10
CA ILE A 116 23.63 6.89 7.58
C ILE A 116 23.21 6.12 8.84
N ALA A 117 23.48 4.81 8.92
CA ALA A 117 23.20 4.00 10.10
C ALA A 117 24.08 4.41 11.31
N GLN A 118 25.31 4.85 11.08
CA GLN A 118 26.21 5.36 12.12
C GLN A 118 25.88 6.79 12.58
N LEU A 119 25.26 7.60 11.71
CA LEU A 119 24.81 8.96 12.02
C LEU A 119 23.42 9.00 12.69
N ALA A 120 22.71 7.86 12.78
CA ALA A 120 21.46 7.77 13.51
C ALA A 120 21.73 7.92 15.02
N PRO A 121 21.11 8.91 15.71
CA PRO A 121 21.31 9.08 17.13
C PRO A 121 20.83 7.84 17.88
N ALA A 122 21.75 7.22 18.63
CA ALA A 122 21.45 6.12 19.55
C ALA A 122 20.44 6.61 20.58
N THR A 123 19.15 6.43 20.29
CA THR A 123 18.08 6.56 21.26
C THR A 123 18.29 5.45 22.28
N ARG A 124 18.98 5.77 23.37
CA ARG A 124 19.01 4.96 24.59
C ARG A 124 17.56 4.84 25.07
N VAL A 125 16.92 3.76 24.67
CA VAL A 125 15.67 3.29 25.27
C VAL A 125 15.95 3.07 26.76
N PRO A 126 15.15 3.63 27.68
CA PRO A 126 15.26 3.28 29.10
C PRO A 126 15.14 1.76 29.25
N ARG A 127 16.11 1.18 29.95
CA ARG A 127 16.36 -0.27 30.09
C ARG A 127 15.22 -1.08 30.75
N ASP A 128 14.08 -0.45 31.03
CA ASP A 128 12.92 -1.04 31.70
C ASP A 128 11.73 -1.32 30.76
N SER A 129 11.86 -1.10 29.45
CA SER A 129 10.86 -1.60 28.49
C SER A 129 10.98 -3.11 28.30
N ILE A 130 10.51 -3.86 29.30
CA ILE A 130 10.28 -5.30 29.21
C ILE A 130 9.09 -5.51 28.26
N VAL A 131 9.37 -5.49 26.97
CA VAL A 131 8.52 -6.14 25.96
C VAL A 131 9.31 -7.33 25.45
N PRO A 132 9.19 -8.52 26.07
CA PRO A 132 9.59 -9.73 25.39
C PRO A 132 8.73 -9.83 24.13
N SER A 133 9.38 -10.03 22.98
CA SER A 133 8.72 -10.52 21.77
C SER A 133 7.89 -11.73 22.17
N ALA A 134 6.59 -11.67 21.98
CA ALA A 134 5.74 -12.83 22.16
C ALA A 134 6.08 -13.86 21.07
N SER A 135 6.97 -14.79 21.41
CA SER A 135 7.25 -16.02 20.67
C SER A 135 6.11 -17.02 20.86
N GLY A 136 4.88 -16.59 20.55
CA GLY A 136 3.79 -17.52 20.30
C GLY A 136 3.86 -17.97 18.83
N PRO A 137 3.48 -19.22 18.49
CA PRO A 137 3.28 -19.60 17.11
C PRO A 137 2.17 -18.73 16.54
N GLN A 138 2.55 -17.69 15.80
CA GLN A 138 1.63 -17.02 14.90
C GLN A 138 1.17 -18.10 13.93
N PHE A 139 -0.12 -18.42 13.93
CA PHE A 139 -0.73 -19.26 12.90
C PHE A 139 -0.59 -18.51 11.57
N ARG A 140 0.60 -18.63 10.96
CA ARG A 140 0.86 -18.19 9.60
C ARG A 140 -0.02 -19.06 8.72
N THR A 141 -0.79 -18.46 7.82
CA THR A 141 -1.16 -19.18 6.60
C THR A 141 0.15 -19.68 5.98
N PRO A 142 0.34 -21.00 5.83
CA PRO A 142 1.59 -21.50 5.28
C PRO A 142 1.77 -20.92 3.88
N SER A 143 2.98 -20.47 3.54
CA SER A 143 3.30 -19.77 2.29
C SER A 143 2.81 -20.52 1.04
N PHE A 144 2.67 -21.84 1.16
CA PHE A 144 2.25 -22.74 0.09
C PHE A 144 0.79 -23.21 0.22
N SER A 145 -0.11 -22.36 0.72
CA SER A 145 -1.55 -22.67 0.84
C SER A 145 -2.43 -21.84 -0.09
N LEU A 146 -3.04 -22.49 -1.09
CA LEU A 146 -4.07 -21.89 -1.93
C LEU A 146 -5.43 -22.04 -1.25
N ALA A 147 -6.19 -20.95 -1.14
CA ALA A 147 -7.54 -21.00 -0.59
C ALA A 147 -8.58 -21.04 -1.72
N VAL A 148 -9.51 -21.98 -1.61
CA VAL A 148 -10.63 -22.18 -2.53
C VAL A 148 -11.93 -21.94 -1.74
N SER A 149 -12.82 -21.12 -2.30
CA SER A 149 -14.12 -20.83 -1.73
C SER A 149 -15.14 -21.89 -2.16
N LEU A 150 -15.88 -22.40 -1.18
CA LEU A 150 -16.99 -23.33 -1.37
C LEU A 150 -18.34 -22.67 -1.03
N ALA A 151 -18.39 -21.34 -0.91
CA ALA A 151 -19.58 -20.62 -0.45
C ALA A 151 -20.79 -20.76 -1.39
N ALA A 152 -20.54 -20.96 -2.70
CA ALA A 152 -21.58 -21.17 -3.71
C ALA A 152 -21.79 -22.65 -4.06
N VAL A 153 -21.11 -23.57 -3.36
CA VAL A 153 -21.25 -25.01 -3.57
C VAL A 153 -22.56 -25.48 -2.91
N PRO A 154 -23.39 -26.27 -3.62
CA PRO A 154 -24.61 -26.85 -3.05
C PRO A 154 -24.33 -27.65 -1.77
N ARG A 155 -25.24 -27.60 -0.80
CA ARG A 155 -25.02 -28.23 0.53
C ARG A 155 -24.94 -29.75 0.49
N ASP A 156 -25.55 -30.35 -0.53
CA ASP A 156 -25.58 -31.77 -0.84
C ASP A 156 -24.41 -32.22 -1.73
N ALA A 157 -23.52 -31.31 -2.13
CA ALA A 157 -22.39 -31.65 -2.99
C ALA A 157 -21.45 -32.65 -2.31
N PRO A 158 -21.08 -33.75 -2.99
CA PRO A 158 -20.21 -34.79 -2.44
C PRO A 158 -18.89 -34.24 -1.87
N LEU A 159 -18.32 -33.23 -2.53
CA LEU A 159 -17.07 -32.55 -2.13
C LEU A 159 -17.04 -32.11 -0.67
N LEU A 160 -18.19 -31.75 -0.09
CA LEU A 160 -18.29 -31.29 1.31
C LEU A 160 -18.22 -32.42 2.34
N SER A 161 -18.44 -33.66 1.90
CA SER A 161 -18.48 -34.88 2.73
C SER A 161 -17.27 -35.80 2.52
N LEU A 162 -16.50 -35.59 1.45
CA LEU A 162 -15.34 -36.43 1.12
C LEU A 162 -14.21 -36.29 2.16
N PRO A 163 -13.50 -37.38 2.48
CA PRO A 163 -12.31 -37.32 3.30
C PRO A 163 -11.18 -36.59 2.55
N PRO A 164 -10.20 -35.99 3.26
CA PRO A 164 -9.12 -35.23 2.64
C PRO A 164 -8.32 -36.00 1.58
N ALA A 165 -8.15 -37.31 1.75
CA ALA A 165 -7.46 -38.16 0.77
C ALA A 165 -8.18 -38.18 -0.58
N ASP A 166 -9.51 -38.30 -0.56
CA ASP A 166 -10.33 -38.36 -1.77
C ASP A 166 -10.44 -36.99 -2.44
N ILE A 167 -10.52 -35.91 -1.65
CA ILE A 167 -10.45 -34.54 -2.18
C ILE A 167 -9.11 -34.32 -2.88
N LYS A 168 -8.00 -34.72 -2.25
CA LYS A 168 -6.66 -34.63 -2.86
C LYS A 168 -6.57 -35.44 -4.16
N ALA A 169 -7.13 -36.65 -4.18
CA ALA A 169 -7.18 -37.49 -5.37
C ALA A 169 -8.01 -36.86 -6.50
N ALA A 170 -9.16 -36.28 -6.17
CA ALA A 170 -10.03 -35.57 -7.10
C ALA A 170 -9.33 -34.38 -7.74
N ILE A 171 -8.63 -33.55 -6.94
CA ILE A 171 -7.79 -32.46 -7.46
C ILE A 171 -6.69 -33.01 -8.38
N GLY A 172 -6.00 -34.07 -7.97
CA GLY A 172 -4.96 -34.68 -8.80
C GLY A 172 -5.49 -35.18 -10.15
N THR A 173 -6.69 -35.74 -10.18
CA THR A 173 -7.36 -36.16 -11.42
C THR A 173 -7.71 -34.95 -12.28
N ALA A 174 -8.31 -33.91 -11.70
CA ALA A 174 -8.65 -32.67 -12.40
C ALA A 174 -7.42 -32.02 -13.05
N LEU A 175 -6.29 -31.97 -12.33
CA LEU A 175 -5.04 -31.42 -12.83
C LEU A 175 -4.46 -32.24 -13.98
N ARG A 176 -4.46 -33.58 -13.88
CA ARG A 176 -4.01 -34.48 -14.97
C ARG A 176 -4.88 -34.40 -16.22
N SER A 177 -6.17 -34.14 -16.06
CA SER A 177 -7.12 -33.98 -17.17
C SER A 177 -7.15 -32.55 -17.75
N SER A 178 -6.35 -31.63 -17.21
CA SER A 178 -6.32 -30.25 -17.68
C SER A 178 -5.79 -30.15 -19.11
N LYS A 179 -6.29 -29.16 -19.84
CA LYS A 179 -5.77 -28.80 -21.16
C LYS A 179 -4.42 -28.08 -21.07
N VAL A 180 -4.03 -27.63 -19.88
CA VAL A 180 -2.77 -26.92 -19.64
C VAL A 180 -1.68 -27.93 -19.24
N PRO A 181 -0.69 -28.21 -20.11
CA PRO A 181 0.31 -29.26 -19.85
C PRO A 181 1.11 -29.04 -18.56
N ALA A 182 1.32 -27.77 -18.19
CA ALA A 182 2.03 -27.39 -16.97
C ALA A 182 1.32 -27.82 -15.67
N LEU A 183 0.01 -28.12 -15.71
CA LEU A 183 -0.72 -28.64 -14.55
C LEU A 183 -0.65 -30.16 -14.42
N ASN A 184 -0.37 -30.88 -15.52
CA ASN A 184 -0.54 -32.34 -15.57
C ASN A 184 0.47 -33.08 -14.68
N SER A 185 1.64 -32.50 -14.44
CA SER A 185 2.70 -33.03 -13.57
C SER A 185 2.64 -32.49 -12.13
N LEU A 186 1.69 -31.60 -11.82
CA LEU A 186 1.64 -30.92 -10.53
C LEU A 186 1.09 -31.83 -9.43
N VAL A 187 1.86 -31.98 -8.36
CA VAL A 187 1.48 -32.79 -7.19
C VAL A 187 1.03 -31.92 -6.04
N ILE A 188 -0.18 -32.17 -5.54
CA ILE A 188 -0.70 -31.57 -4.31
C ILE A 188 -0.07 -32.25 -3.10
N HIS A 189 0.42 -31.47 -2.14
CA HIS A 189 0.99 -32.01 -0.91
C HIS A 189 -0.11 -32.49 0.04
N SER A 190 -1.04 -31.60 0.39
CA SER A 190 -2.15 -31.91 1.29
C SER A 190 -3.34 -31.00 1.02
N VAL A 191 -4.49 -31.37 1.56
CA VAL A 191 -5.71 -30.55 1.51
C VAL A 191 -6.33 -30.48 2.89
N ARG A 192 -6.97 -29.36 3.20
CA ARG A 192 -7.72 -29.17 4.43
C ARG A 192 -9.04 -28.51 4.14
N LEU A 193 -10.12 -29.21 4.45
CA LEU A 193 -11.45 -28.63 4.45
C LEU A 193 -11.68 -27.92 5.79
N ASN A 194 -12.13 -26.67 5.75
CA ASN A 194 -12.49 -25.89 6.93
C ASN A 194 -13.68 -24.98 6.60
N ARG A 195 -14.87 -25.36 7.08
CA ARG A 195 -16.13 -24.60 7.07
C ARG A 195 -16.28 -23.63 5.88
N GLY A 196 -16.65 -24.18 4.73
CA GLY A 196 -16.92 -23.40 3.50
C GLY A 196 -15.66 -22.93 2.75
N LYS A 197 -14.46 -23.34 3.19
CA LYS A 197 -13.21 -23.14 2.46
C LYS A 197 -12.45 -24.46 2.36
N LEU A 198 -11.80 -24.65 1.22
CA LEU A 198 -10.83 -25.71 0.98
C LEU A 198 -9.45 -25.08 0.85
N PHE A 199 -8.50 -25.54 1.65
CA PHE A 199 -7.10 -25.15 1.55
C PHE A 199 -6.34 -26.26 0.80
N VAL A 200 -5.63 -25.88 -0.25
CA VAL A 200 -4.82 -26.77 -1.08
C VAL A 200 -3.36 -26.40 -0.85
N HIS A 201 -2.59 -27.34 -0.32
CA HIS A 201 -1.19 -27.14 -0.01
C HIS A 201 -0.29 -27.73 -1.09
N VAL A 202 0.69 -26.95 -1.53
CA VAL A 202 1.74 -27.38 -2.47
C VAL A 202 3.11 -27.29 -1.80
N THR A 203 4.15 -27.73 -2.50
CA THR A 203 5.54 -27.75 -1.99
C THR A 203 6.46 -26.70 -2.60
N SER A 204 5.97 -25.91 -3.56
CA SER A 204 6.75 -24.92 -4.31
C SER A 204 5.91 -23.69 -4.65
N ASP A 205 6.56 -22.52 -4.70
CA ASP A 205 5.96 -21.27 -5.16
C ASP A 205 5.57 -21.33 -6.64
N ASP A 206 6.35 -22.03 -7.48
CA ASP A 206 6.01 -22.20 -8.90
C ASP A 206 4.71 -22.99 -9.07
N HIS A 207 4.51 -24.05 -8.27
CA HIS A 207 3.27 -24.81 -8.26
C HIS A 207 2.09 -23.96 -7.77
N MET A 208 2.32 -23.08 -6.79
CA MET A 208 1.32 -22.15 -6.30
C MET A 208 0.89 -21.16 -7.39
N ALA A 209 1.87 -20.58 -8.08
CA ALA A 209 1.63 -19.64 -9.17
C ALA A 209 0.85 -20.29 -10.32
N LEU A 210 1.21 -21.52 -10.70
CA LEU A 210 0.49 -22.28 -11.74
C LEU A 210 -0.96 -22.59 -11.33
N LEU A 211 -1.18 -23.11 -10.12
CA LEU A 211 -2.54 -23.44 -9.65
C LEU A 211 -3.45 -22.21 -9.57
N SER A 212 -2.90 -21.08 -9.13
CA SER A 212 -3.63 -19.82 -9.01
C SER A 212 -3.95 -19.24 -10.40
N ARG A 213 -2.96 -19.24 -11.30
CA ARG A 213 -3.09 -18.68 -12.65
C ARG A 213 -4.11 -19.44 -13.51
N PHE A 214 -4.15 -20.76 -13.39
CA PHE A 214 -5.01 -21.61 -14.21
C PHE A 214 -6.19 -22.20 -13.40
N ALA A 215 -6.64 -21.48 -12.37
CA ALA A 215 -7.73 -21.90 -11.48
C ALA A 215 -9.00 -22.30 -12.23
N GLU A 216 -9.34 -21.57 -13.29
CA GLU A 216 -10.54 -21.83 -14.12
C GLU A 216 -10.50 -23.16 -14.88
N GLU A 217 -9.32 -23.76 -15.09
CA GLU A 217 -9.18 -25.02 -15.83
C GLU A 217 -9.46 -26.26 -14.97
N TRP A 218 -9.18 -26.20 -13.66
CA TRP A 218 -9.27 -27.38 -12.79
C TRP A 218 -10.33 -27.26 -11.69
N LEU A 219 -10.69 -26.05 -11.24
CA LEU A 219 -11.71 -25.87 -10.20
C LEU A 219 -13.12 -26.35 -10.63
N PRO A 220 -13.57 -26.14 -11.89
CA PRO A 220 -14.89 -26.63 -12.32
C PRO A 220 -15.05 -28.15 -12.21
N ALA A 221 -13.95 -28.91 -12.36
CA ALA A 221 -13.96 -30.36 -12.24
C ALA A 221 -14.24 -30.85 -10.80
N LEU A 222 -14.08 -29.99 -9.79
CA LEU A 222 -14.40 -30.31 -8.39
C LEU A 222 -15.89 -30.11 -8.07
N GLY A 223 -16.62 -29.43 -8.94
CA GLY A 223 -18.06 -29.22 -8.81
C GLY A 223 -18.49 -27.78 -9.04
N ARG A 224 -19.80 -27.60 -9.18
CA ARG A 224 -20.42 -26.30 -9.43
C ARG A 224 -20.24 -25.36 -8.23
N GLY A 225 -19.85 -24.12 -8.50
CA GLY A 225 -19.72 -23.08 -7.47
C GLY A 225 -18.39 -23.10 -6.70
N VAL A 226 -17.50 -24.04 -7.02
CA VAL A 226 -16.12 -24.04 -6.53
C VAL A 226 -15.34 -22.94 -7.28
N LYS A 227 -14.70 -22.04 -6.54
CA LYS A 227 -13.91 -20.95 -7.12
C LYS A 227 -12.74 -20.57 -6.22
N LEU A 228 -11.74 -19.90 -6.77
CA LEU A 228 -10.64 -19.40 -5.95
C LEU A 228 -11.18 -18.48 -4.85
N ALA A 229 -10.69 -18.62 -3.62
CA ALA A 229 -11.10 -17.75 -2.55
C ALA A 229 -10.54 -16.34 -2.82
N SER A 230 -11.45 -15.42 -3.12
CA SER A 230 -11.08 -14.03 -3.33
C SER A 230 -10.44 -13.46 -2.07
N ARG A 231 -9.24 -12.90 -2.22
CA ARG A 231 -8.51 -12.25 -1.13
C ARG A 231 -9.08 -10.85 -0.96
N LYS A 232 -9.90 -10.67 0.09
CA LYS A 232 -10.38 -9.35 0.49
C LYS A 232 -9.20 -8.48 0.87
N VAL A 233 -9.20 -7.24 0.39
CA VAL A 233 -8.19 -6.23 0.72
C VAL A 233 -8.90 -5.03 1.32
N VAL A 234 -8.36 -4.52 2.43
CA VAL A 234 -8.85 -3.30 3.06
C VAL A 234 -7.89 -2.18 2.72
N LEU A 235 -8.40 -1.13 2.09
CA LEU A 235 -7.67 0.05 1.67
C LEU A 235 -8.04 1.23 2.56
N GLN A 236 -7.06 2.09 2.80
CA GLN A 236 -7.27 3.42 3.35
C GLN A 236 -7.38 4.40 2.18
N VAL A 237 -8.48 5.14 2.09
CA VAL A 237 -8.68 6.20 1.10
C VAL A 237 -8.60 7.52 1.84
N ASP A 238 -7.58 8.32 1.53
CA ASP A 238 -7.27 9.56 2.24
C ASP A 238 -7.87 10.80 1.56
N LEU A 239 -7.92 11.90 2.32
CA LEU A 239 -8.37 13.22 1.84
C LEU A 239 -9.84 13.28 1.38
N VAL A 240 -10.66 12.34 1.83
CA VAL A 240 -12.08 12.28 1.48
C VAL A 240 -12.86 13.36 2.22
N SER A 241 -13.65 14.14 1.48
CA SER A 241 -14.56 15.14 2.04
C SER A 241 -15.53 14.52 3.05
N THR A 242 -15.66 15.13 4.24
CA THR A 242 -16.60 14.66 5.26
C THR A 242 -18.08 14.86 4.89
N ARG A 243 -18.36 15.45 3.71
CA ARG A 243 -19.70 15.49 3.12
C ARG A 243 -20.13 14.14 2.54
N PHE A 244 -19.18 13.26 2.23
CA PHE A 244 -19.49 11.90 1.81
C PHE A 244 -20.06 11.13 3.00
N ASP A 245 -21.20 10.48 2.83
CA ASP A 245 -21.77 9.63 3.87
C ASP A 245 -21.53 8.14 3.54
N PRO A 246 -20.51 7.50 4.14
CA PRO A 246 -20.28 6.07 3.92
C PRO A 246 -21.35 5.18 4.57
N GLY A 247 -22.18 5.71 5.47
CA GLY A 247 -23.30 4.99 6.08
C GLY A 247 -24.55 4.94 5.20
N SER A 248 -24.60 5.75 4.14
CA SER A 248 -25.70 5.74 3.18
C SER A 248 -25.76 4.40 2.43
N ALA A 249 -26.97 3.89 2.20
CA ALA A 249 -27.19 2.67 1.40
C ALA A 249 -26.62 2.79 -0.02
N SER A 250 -26.58 4.00 -0.58
CA SER A 250 -26.04 4.29 -1.91
C SER A 250 -24.55 4.60 -1.95
N ALA A 251 -23.85 4.59 -0.81
CA ALA A 251 -22.45 5.04 -0.73
C ALA A 251 -21.52 4.25 -1.67
N LEU A 252 -21.68 2.92 -1.67
CA LEU A 252 -20.88 2.04 -2.53
C LEU A 252 -21.29 2.14 -4.00
N ASP A 253 -22.56 2.42 -4.29
CA ASP A 253 -23.03 2.65 -5.66
C ASP A 253 -22.46 3.96 -6.21
N ALA A 254 -22.44 5.02 -5.39
CA ALA A 254 -21.81 6.29 -5.73
C ALA A 254 -20.31 6.14 -6.00
N LEU A 255 -19.60 5.31 -5.22
CA LEU A 255 -18.18 5.01 -5.46
C LEU A 255 -17.99 4.25 -6.78
N HIS A 256 -18.81 3.24 -7.07
CA HIS A 256 -18.76 2.52 -8.33
C HIS A 256 -19.02 3.44 -9.54
N LEU A 257 -20.11 4.22 -9.50
CA LEU A 257 -20.50 5.12 -10.59
C LEU A 257 -19.47 6.23 -10.85
N SER A 258 -18.80 6.72 -9.80
CA SER A 258 -17.77 7.76 -9.92
C SER A 258 -16.42 7.23 -10.42
N ASN A 259 -16.23 5.91 -10.47
CA ASN A 259 -14.94 5.25 -10.75
C ASN A 259 -15.09 4.08 -11.75
N PRO A 260 -15.68 4.28 -12.95
CA PRO A 260 -16.01 3.18 -13.85
C PRO A 260 -14.78 2.44 -14.41
N THR A 261 -13.62 3.09 -14.48
CA THR A 261 -12.37 2.50 -14.95
C THR A 261 -11.67 1.64 -13.89
N THR A 262 -11.81 2.04 -12.63
CA THR A 262 -11.13 1.42 -11.48
C THR A 262 -12.02 0.35 -10.83
N ILE A 263 -13.32 0.61 -10.69
CA ILE A 263 -14.34 -0.27 -10.11
C ILE A 263 -15.33 -0.66 -11.22
N VAL A 264 -15.04 -1.77 -11.89
CA VAL A 264 -15.79 -2.25 -13.06
C VAL A 264 -17.18 -2.75 -12.68
N SER A 265 -17.34 -3.33 -11.49
CA SER A 265 -18.62 -3.83 -10.99
C SER A 265 -18.81 -3.47 -9.53
N ARG A 266 -20.03 -3.07 -9.19
CA ARG A 266 -20.45 -2.80 -7.81
C ARG A 266 -20.18 -3.98 -6.86
N ASP A 267 -20.24 -5.21 -7.34
CA ASP A 267 -20.03 -6.40 -6.53
C ASP A 267 -18.60 -6.55 -6.01
N GLN A 268 -17.64 -5.84 -6.60
CA GLN A 268 -16.25 -5.79 -6.16
C GLN A 268 -16.09 -5.08 -4.82
N LEU A 269 -17.03 -4.22 -4.43
CA LEU A 269 -17.02 -3.54 -3.15
C LEU A 269 -17.80 -4.31 -2.10
N GLU A 270 -17.22 -4.45 -0.90
CA GLU A 270 -17.88 -5.09 0.23
C GLU A 270 -18.44 -4.08 1.23
N SER A 271 -17.61 -3.15 1.70
CA SER A 271 -18.01 -2.20 2.73
C SER A 271 -17.14 -0.95 2.69
N VAL A 272 -17.72 0.18 3.11
CA VAL A 272 -17.01 1.43 3.31
C VAL A 272 -17.41 2.03 4.64
N HIS A 273 -16.46 2.57 5.40
CA HIS A 273 -16.74 3.31 6.63
C HIS A 273 -15.64 4.31 6.94
N TRP A 274 -15.92 5.30 7.77
CA TRP A 274 -14.87 6.18 8.29
C TRP A 274 -13.87 5.41 9.13
N LEU A 275 -12.56 5.64 8.90
CA LEU A 275 -11.49 5.08 9.74
C LEU A 275 -11.49 5.74 11.13
N HIS A 276 -11.88 7.01 11.20
CA HIS A 276 -11.96 7.80 12.43
C HIS A 276 -13.34 8.45 12.58
N GLN A 277 -14.36 7.64 12.92
CA GLN A 277 -15.75 8.08 13.10
C GLN A 277 -15.90 9.30 14.04
N SER A 278 -15.07 9.41 15.08
CA SER A 278 -15.15 10.50 16.07
C SER A 278 -14.57 11.84 15.60
N LYS A 279 -13.98 11.91 14.41
CA LYS A 279 -13.39 13.12 13.81
C LYS A 279 -14.15 13.61 12.57
N ALA A 280 -15.04 12.80 11.99
CA ALA A 280 -15.96 13.23 10.96
C ALA A 280 -16.85 14.37 11.54
N GLY A 281 -16.67 15.59 11.03
CA GLY A 281 -17.33 16.80 11.55
C GLY A 281 -16.42 17.81 12.25
N LYS A 282 -15.16 17.49 12.56
CA LYS A 282 -14.18 18.46 13.11
C LYS A 282 -13.17 18.97 12.06
N ALA A 283 -12.98 18.23 10.99
CA ALA A 283 -12.16 18.59 9.84
C ALA A 283 -13.00 18.41 8.57
N SER A 284 -12.70 19.17 7.51
CA SER A 284 -13.39 19.06 6.22
C SER A 284 -13.05 17.79 5.44
N ARG A 285 -11.94 17.12 5.82
CA ARG A 285 -11.45 15.88 5.19
C ARG A 285 -11.11 14.82 6.22
N SER A 286 -11.27 13.55 5.83
CA SER A 286 -10.94 12.38 6.64
C SER A 286 -10.54 11.20 5.77
N SER A 287 -10.31 10.04 6.38
CA SER A 287 -9.90 8.81 5.70
C SER A 287 -10.98 7.74 5.82
N LEU A 288 -11.29 7.08 4.72
CA LEU A 288 -12.17 5.92 4.66
C LEU A 288 -11.37 4.63 4.78
N ALA A 289 -11.97 3.61 5.38
CA ALA A 289 -11.59 2.22 5.17
C ALA A 289 -12.54 1.61 4.15
N LEU A 290 -12.00 1.18 3.00
CA LEU A 290 -12.73 0.55 1.91
C LEU A 290 -12.32 -0.92 1.80
N THR A 291 -13.27 -1.84 1.95
CA THR A 291 -13.03 -3.27 1.75
C THR A 291 -13.45 -3.68 0.35
N VAL A 292 -12.49 -4.21 -0.40
CA VAL A 292 -12.64 -4.70 -1.78
C VAL A 292 -12.54 -6.22 -1.76
N LYS A 293 -13.37 -6.89 -2.56
CA LYS A 293 -13.44 -8.35 -2.56
C LYS A 293 -12.33 -8.98 -3.38
N ASP A 294 -11.83 -8.31 -4.41
CA ASP A 294 -10.83 -8.81 -5.35
C ASP A 294 -9.53 -8.00 -5.33
N PHE A 295 -8.44 -8.69 -5.64
CA PHE A 295 -7.09 -8.14 -5.57
C PHE A 295 -6.80 -7.15 -6.69
N ASP A 296 -7.28 -7.42 -7.90
CA ASP A 296 -7.01 -6.57 -9.07
C ASP A 296 -7.69 -5.21 -8.96
N THR A 297 -8.93 -5.15 -8.47
CA THR A 297 -9.59 -3.88 -8.17
C THR A 297 -8.84 -3.14 -7.06
N ALA A 298 -8.39 -3.84 -6.01
CA ALA A 298 -7.61 -3.19 -4.96
C ALA A 298 -6.30 -2.60 -5.50
N ARG A 299 -5.60 -3.33 -6.37
CA ARG A 299 -4.40 -2.86 -7.08
C ARG A 299 -4.69 -1.60 -7.90
N LYS A 300 -5.74 -1.63 -8.73
CA LYS A 300 -6.16 -0.45 -9.53
C LYS A 300 -6.46 0.75 -8.64
N ILE A 301 -7.19 0.57 -7.54
CA ILE A 301 -7.50 1.65 -6.60
C ILE A 301 -6.22 2.25 -5.99
N VAL A 302 -5.22 1.43 -5.64
CA VAL A 302 -3.95 1.93 -5.09
C VAL A 302 -3.17 2.76 -6.12
N TYR A 303 -3.21 2.39 -7.40
CA TYR A 303 -2.53 3.15 -8.46
C TYR A 303 -3.29 4.40 -8.91
N ASP A 304 -4.57 4.24 -9.19
CA ASP A 304 -5.40 5.26 -9.84
C ASP A 304 -6.08 6.17 -8.82
N GLY A 305 -6.08 5.81 -7.53
CA GLY A 305 -6.90 6.47 -6.51
C GLY A 305 -8.39 6.26 -6.72
N LEU A 306 -9.20 7.10 -6.08
CA LEU A 306 -10.65 7.15 -6.28
C LEU A 306 -11.12 8.60 -6.45
N CYS A 307 -12.13 8.78 -7.28
CA CYS A 307 -12.98 9.97 -7.30
C CYS A 307 -14.10 9.81 -6.28
N VAL A 308 -14.17 10.71 -5.30
CA VAL A 308 -15.25 10.76 -4.30
C VAL A 308 -15.86 12.15 -4.31
N LEU A 309 -17.16 12.26 -4.65
CA LEU A 309 -17.86 13.54 -4.81
C LEU A 309 -17.16 14.50 -5.81
N GLY A 310 -16.52 13.95 -6.84
CA GLY A 310 -15.77 14.74 -7.84
C GLY A 310 -14.33 15.08 -7.43
N GLU A 311 -13.88 14.72 -6.22
CA GLU A 311 -12.50 14.96 -5.77
C GLU A 311 -11.64 13.71 -5.88
N TYR A 312 -10.41 13.87 -6.38
CA TYR A 312 -9.39 12.83 -6.35
C TYR A 312 -8.94 12.54 -4.92
N CYS A 313 -9.00 11.28 -4.52
CA CYS A 313 -8.65 10.77 -3.20
C CYS A 313 -7.61 9.64 -3.36
N PRO A 314 -6.37 9.82 -2.87
CA PRO A 314 -5.37 8.77 -2.95
C PRO A 314 -5.75 7.59 -2.04
N ALA A 315 -5.36 6.39 -2.44
CA ALA A 315 -5.60 5.17 -1.68
C ALA A 315 -4.31 4.41 -1.41
N ASN A 316 -4.25 3.74 -0.26
CA ASN A 316 -3.13 2.88 0.11
C ASN A 316 -3.66 1.64 0.85
N LEU A 317 -2.81 0.63 1.02
CA LEU A 317 -3.13 -0.51 1.88
C LEU A 317 -3.35 -0.01 3.31
N LEU A 318 -4.48 -0.41 3.92
CA LEU A 318 -4.77 -0.01 5.29
C LEU A 318 -3.70 -0.58 6.24
N PRO A 319 -3.03 0.25 7.06
CA PRO A 319 -2.09 -0.25 8.04
C PRO A 319 -2.74 -1.24 9.01
N PRO A 320 -2.01 -2.28 9.44
CA PRO A 320 -2.55 -3.28 10.36
C PRO A 320 -2.94 -2.63 11.68
N THR A 321 -4.11 -2.99 12.19
CA THR A 321 -4.55 -2.58 13.52
C THR A 321 -3.74 -3.33 14.57
N VAL A 322 -3.10 -2.58 15.47
CA VAL A 322 -2.34 -3.16 16.56
C VAL A 322 -3.25 -3.31 17.78
N HIS A 323 -3.50 -4.55 18.17
CA HIS A 323 -4.30 -4.85 19.35
C HIS A 323 -3.61 -4.35 20.62
N GLN A 324 -4.33 -3.56 21.41
CA GLN A 324 -3.90 -3.14 22.74
C GLN A 324 -4.51 -4.08 23.79
N CYS A 325 -3.66 -4.68 24.61
CA CYS A 325 -4.08 -5.53 25.71
C CYS A 325 -4.78 -4.71 26.79
N TYR A 326 -6.05 -4.99 27.06
CA TYR A 326 -6.83 -4.25 28.07
C TYR A 326 -6.34 -4.46 29.51
N ARG A 327 -5.53 -5.50 29.76
CA ARG A 327 -4.97 -5.81 31.08
C ARG A 327 -3.69 -5.04 31.37
N CYS A 328 -2.64 -5.22 30.56
CA CYS A 328 -1.33 -4.59 30.79
C CYS A 328 -1.13 -3.29 30.00
N GLN A 329 -2.09 -2.91 29.13
CA GLN A 329 -2.02 -1.79 28.19
C GLN A 329 -0.96 -1.90 27.08
N GLY A 330 -0.15 -2.95 27.07
CA GLY A 330 0.84 -3.24 26.03
C GLY A 330 0.20 -3.66 24.71
N PHE A 331 1.00 -3.69 23.64
CA PHE A 331 0.55 -3.99 22.29
C PHE A 331 0.90 -5.41 21.84
N GLY A 332 0.12 -5.95 20.88
CA GLY A 332 0.43 -7.19 20.15
C GLY A 332 -0.04 -8.50 20.79
N HIS A 333 -0.90 -8.45 21.81
CA HIS A 333 -1.49 -9.65 22.42
C HIS A 333 -2.85 -9.34 23.08
N GLU A 334 -3.64 -10.38 23.31
CA GLU A 334 -4.92 -10.29 24.01
C GLU A 334 -4.77 -10.48 25.53
N SER A 335 -5.75 -10.02 26.30
CA SER A 335 -5.75 -10.17 27.77
C SER A 335 -5.66 -11.63 28.23
N THR A 336 -6.26 -12.56 27.48
CA THR A 336 -6.19 -14.02 27.72
C THR A 336 -4.79 -14.57 27.52
N GLN A 337 -4.09 -14.11 26.49
CA GLN A 337 -2.69 -14.46 26.20
C GLN A 337 -1.75 -13.81 27.22
N CYS A 338 -2.07 -12.60 27.69
CA CYS A 338 -1.30 -11.86 28.69
C CYS A 338 -1.09 -12.66 29.99
N LEU A 339 -2.12 -13.40 30.41
CA LEU A 339 -2.09 -14.24 31.62
C LEU A 339 -1.27 -15.53 31.45
N LYS A 340 -1.13 -16.01 30.20
CA LYS A 340 -0.36 -17.21 29.85
C LYS A 340 1.13 -16.92 29.64
N GLN A 341 1.52 -15.64 29.64
CA GLN A 341 2.94 -15.27 29.59
C GLN A 341 3.60 -15.61 30.92
N HIS A 342 4.86 -16.04 30.87
CA HIS A 342 5.64 -16.35 32.06
C HIS A 342 6.93 -15.49 32.08
N PRO A 343 7.07 -14.55 33.03
CA PRO A 343 6.05 -14.14 34.01
C PRO A 343 4.88 -13.37 33.35
N PRO A 344 3.67 -13.41 33.93
CA PRO A 344 2.55 -12.65 33.42
C PRO A 344 2.82 -11.17 33.61
N ARG A 345 2.51 -10.35 32.59
CA ARG A 345 2.68 -8.89 32.71
C ARG A 345 1.80 -8.36 33.85
N PRO A 346 2.20 -7.30 34.57
CA PRO A 346 1.36 -6.73 35.61
C PRO A 346 0.09 -6.12 35.01
N LEU A 347 -0.98 -6.06 35.82
CA LEU A 347 -2.15 -5.24 35.51
C LEU A 347 -1.69 -3.78 35.43
N SER A 348 -2.22 -3.00 34.49
CA SER A 348 -1.94 -1.57 34.41
C SER A 348 -3.19 -0.79 34.02
N CYS A 349 -3.48 0.28 34.76
CA CYS A 349 -4.56 1.19 34.43
C CYS A 349 -4.22 2.02 33.18
N GLY A 350 -5.08 2.00 32.17
CA GLY A 350 -4.92 2.78 30.94
C GLY A 350 -5.08 4.29 31.09
N ARG A 351 -5.43 4.79 32.29
CA ARG A 351 -5.52 6.22 32.60
C ARG A 351 -4.34 6.73 33.41
N CYS A 352 -3.98 6.07 34.51
CA CYS A 352 -2.97 6.54 35.46
C CYS A 352 -1.78 5.59 35.63
N ALA A 353 -1.68 4.53 34.83
CA ALA A 353 -0.62 3.52 34.88
C ALA A 353 -0.47 2.72 36.19
N SER A 354 -1.31 2.93 37.21
CA SER A 354 -1.28 2.16 38.46
C SER A 354 -1.49 0.67 38.22
N HIS A 355 -0.81 -0.16 39.02
CA HIS A 355 -0.89 -1.62 38.99
C HIS A 355 -1.99 -2.19 39.91
N ASP A 356 -2.59 -1.33 40.74
CA ASP A 356 -3.51 -1.75 41.81
C ASP A 356 -4.94 -1.92 41.32
N HIS A 357 -5.27 -1.34 40.16
CA HIS A 357 -6.65 -1.32 39.66
C HIS A 357 -6.74 -1.36 38.12
N SER A 358 -7.88 -1.83 37.63
CA SER A 358 -8.21 -1.82 36.20
C SER A 358 -8.67 -0.44 35.73
N THR A 359 -8.58 -0.16 34.43
CA THR A 359 -9.04 1.12 33.84
C THR A 359 -10.50 1.47 34.19
N GLY A 360 -11.37 0.47 34.34
CA GLY A 360 -12.77 0.65 34.72
C GLY A 360 -12.92 1.14 36.17
N SER A 361 -12.12 0.58 37.06
CA SER A 361 -12.09 0.88 38.50
C SER A 361 -11.30 2.13 38.86
N CYS A 362 -10.67 2.79 37.88
CA CYS A 362 -9.97 4.05 38.10
C CYS A 362 -10.92 5.11 38.64
N ALA A 363 -10.68 5.53 39.89
CA ALA A 363 -11.47 6.52 40.61
C ALA A 363 -10.90 7.92 40.37
N CYS A 364 -11.80 8.91 40.28
CA CYS A 364 -11.43 10.31 40.25
C CYS A 364 -11.20 10.78 41.70
N PRO A 365 -10.09 11.48 42.01
CA PRO A 365 -9.85 12.04 43.34
C PRO A 365 -10.95 13.01 43.79
N ALA A 366 -11.57 13.73 42.86
CA ALA A 366 -12.67 14.66 43.12
C ALA A 366 -14.06 13.98 43.11
N ARG A 367 -14.15 12.68 43.43
CA ARG A 367 -15.46 12.05 43.68
C ARG A 367 -16.03 12.54 45.02
N PRO A 368 -17.35 12.75 45.13
CA PRO A 368 -18.40 12.48 44.15
C PRO A 368 -18.66 13.62 43.13
N ALA A 369 -18.02 14.77 43.26
CA ALA A 369 -18.27 15.93 42.40
C ALA A 369 -17.98 15.68 40.91
N CYS A 370 -17.07 14.75 40.59
CA CYS A 370 -16.73 14.37 39.22
C CYS A 370 -17.21 12.95 38.87
N MET A 371 -18.27 12.87 38.06
CA MET A 371 -18.83 11.60 37.58
C MET A 371 -18.40 11.23 36.15
N ASP A 372 -18.10 12.20 35.29
CA ASP A 372 -17.65 11.95 33.91
C ASP A 372 -16.15 11.64 33.84
N LYS A 373 -15.81 10.35 33.89
CA LYS A 373 -14.43 9.87 33.75
C LYS A 373 -13.79 10.13 32.38
N ARG A 374 -14.56 10.47 31.33
CA ARG A 374 -14.02 10.74 29.99
C ARG A 374 -13.46 12.16 29.88
N LYS A 375 -14.13 13.13 30.50
CA LYS A 375 -13.75 14.56 30.54
C LYS A 375 -13.09 15.01 31.84
N CYS A 376 -12.93 14.11 32.80
CA CYS A 376 -12.29 14.39 34.09
C CYS A 376 -10.87 14.96 33.92
N THR A 377 -10.64 16.14 34.49
CA THR A 377 -9.32 16.81 34.57
C THR A 377 -8.57 16.50 35.88
N HIS A 378 -9.24 15.93 36.88
CA HIS A 378 -8.64 15.62 38.18
C HIS A 378 -7.78 14.36 38.22
N ILE A 379 -7.83 13.53 37.16
CA ILE A 379 -6.97 12.36 37.05
C ILE A 379 -5.71 12.79 36.30
N THR A 380 -4.57 12.71 36.96
CA THR A 380 -3.27 12.85 36.29
C THR A 380 -3.10 11.66 35.35
N PHE A 381 -3.22 11.91 34.05
CA PHE A 381 -3.05 10.85 33.06
C PHE A 381 -1.58 10.45 32.97
N CYS A 382 -1.33 9.14 32.99
CA CYS A 382 -0.02 8.55 32.82
C CYS A 382 -0.15 7.31 31.94
N CYS A 383 0.63 7.29 30.86
CA CYS A 383 0.63 6.20 29.91
C CYS A 383 1.39 5.01 30.50
N ALA A 384 0.72 3.87 30.62
CA ALA A 384 1.35 2.64 31.12
C ALA A 384 2.52 2.13 30.24
N ASN A 385 2.61 2.58 28.98
CA ASN A 385 3.63 2.14 28.04
C ASN A 385 4.86 3.07 27.99
N CYS A 386 4.64 4.38 27.85
CA CYS A 386 5.73 5.36 27.68
C CYS A 386 5.88 6.32 28.87
N ARG A 387 5.05 6.17 29.92
CA ARG A 387 5.01 7.03 31.12
C ARG A 387 4.73 8.52 30.84
N GLY A 388 4.28 8.87 29.63
CA GLY A 388 3.95 10.23 29.24
C GLY A 388 2.59 10.71 29.79
N PRO A 389 2.32 12.03 29.77
CA PRO A 389 1.10 12.63 30.34
C PRO A 389 -0.12 12.48 29.43
N HIS A 390 -0.45 11.25 29.05
CA HIS A 390 -1.59 10.90 28.20
C HIS A 390 -2.14 9.51 28.56
N LYS A 391 -3.33 9.17 28.06
CA LYS A 391 -3.96 7.86 28.28
C LYS A 391 -3.22 6.80 27.44
N ALA A 392 -3.12 5.56 27.93
CA ALA A 392 -2.34 4.53 27.23
C ALA A 392 -2.83 4.19 25.80
N PHE A 393 -4.07 4.53 25.48
CA PHE A 393 -4.70 4.32 24.17
C PHE A 393 -4.65 5.55 23.24
N ASP A 394 -4.03 6.64 23.69
CA ASP A 394 -3.87 7.86 22.88
C ASP A 394 -3.13 7.57 21.56
N SER A 395 -3.54 8.24 20.48
CA SER A 395 -2.87 8.16 19.17
C SER A 395 -1.47 8.74 19.19
N CYS A 396 -1.18 9.69 20.09
CA CYS A 396 0.14 10.34 20.17
C CYS A 396 1.16 9.55 20.99
N CYS A 397 0.83 8.34 21.46
CA CYS A 397 1.76 7.52 22.24
C CYS A 397 2.88 6.97 21.33
N PRO A 398 4.17 7.27 21.60
CA PRO A 398 5.28 6.81 20.75
C PRO A 398 5.41 5.29 20.72
N VAL A 399 5.05 4.59 21.81
CA VAL A 399 5.08 3.12 21.86
C VAL A 399 3.99 2.51 20.98
N LYS A 400 2.84 3.19 20.83
CA LYS A 400 1.77 2.78 19.90
C LYS A 400 2.24 2.95 18.46
N THR A 401 2.83 4.10 18.14
CA THR A 401 3.42 4.37 16.82
C THR A 401 4.46 3.31 16.45
N ALA A 402 5.42 3.03 17.32
CA ALA A 402 6.43 1.99 17.11
C ALA A 402 5.82 0.58 16.97
N ALA A 403 4.70 0.29 17.64
CA ALA A 403 4.02 -0.98 17.48
C ALA A 403 3.31 -1.09 16.10
N ILE A 404 2.75 0.02 15.60
CA ILE A 404 2.15 0.09 14.26
C ILE A 404 3.25 -0.05 13.19
N GLU A 405 4.36 0.67 13.33
CA GLU A 405 5.50 0.57 12.43
C GLU A 405 6.02 -0.86 12.34
N ARG A 406 6.23 -1.54 13.49
CA ARG A 406 6.62 -2.95 13.50
C ARG A 406 5.62 -3.87 12.80
N ALA A 407 4.32 -3.58 12.93
CA ALA A 407 3.28 -4.35 12.26
C ALA A 407 3.31 -4.12 10.73
N ILE A 408 3.56 -2.88 10.28
CA ILE A 408 3.79 -2.53 8.88
C ILE A 408 5.05 -3.22 8.33
N SER A 409 6.12 -3.32 9.14
CA SER A 409 7.37 -4.01 8.75
C SER A 409 7.27 -5.54 8.72
N THR A 410 6.12 -6.14 9.01
CA THR A 410 5.97 -7.61 8.95
C THR A 410 6.13 -8.13 7.52
N SER A 411 6.70 -9.32 7.36
CA SER A 411 6.88 -9.96 6.05
C SER A 411 5.54 -10.13 5.30
N SER A 412 4.45 -10.39 6.03
CA SER A 412 3.11 -10.53 5.46
C SER A 412 2.54 -9.23 4.92
N TYR A 413 2.70 -8.12 5.65
CA TYR A 413 2.21 -6.82 5.21
C TYR A 413 3.06 -6.32 4.04
N THR A 414 4.38 -6.39 4.16
CA THR A 414 5.31 -5.96 3.11
C THR A 414 5.15 -6.77 1.83
N ALA A 415 4.92 -8.09 1.91
CA ALA A 415 4.62 -8.91 0.73
C ALA A 415 3.31 -8.50 0.05
N LEU A 416 2.24 -8.30 0.81
CA LEU A 416 0.96 -7.82 0.28
C LEU A 416 1.09 -6.43 -0.36
N TRP A 417 1.77 -5.52 0.32
CA TRP A 417 2.00 -4.18 -0.20
C TRP A 417 2.79 -4.23 -1.52
N LYS A 418 3.89 -5.00 -1.57
CA LYS A 418 4.65 -5.22 -2.81
C LYS A 418 3.79 -5.81 -3.92
N GLU A 419 2.96 -6.80 -3.63
CA GLU A 419 2.08 -7.44 -4.62
C GLU A 419 1.03 -6.47 -5.19
N LEU A 420 0.54 -5.54 -4.37
CA LEU A 420 -0.37 -4.47 -4.79
C LEU A 420 0.34 -3.38 -5.59
N THR A 421 1.59 -3.06 -5.26
CA THR A 421 2.35 -1.97 -5.90
C THR A 421 3.32 -2.43 -6.98
N HIS A 422 3.40 -3.73 -7.28
CA HIS A 422 4.18 -4.24 -8.39
C HIS A 422 3.40 -4.04 -9.68
N LYS A 423 3.97 -3.25 -10.61
CA LYS A 423 3.42 -3.15 -11.96
C LYS A 423 3.61 -4.52 -12.62
N SER A 424 2.54 -5.18 -13.00
CA SER A 424 2.66 -6.28 -13.95
C SER A 424 3.22 -5.69 -15.26
N PRO A 425 4.26 -6.32 -15.85
CA PRO A 425 4.85 -5.85 -17.10
C PRO A 425 3.86 -5.83 -18.27
#